data_AF-A0A2V6VXV9-F1
#
_entry.id   AF-A0A2V6VXV9-F1
#
_cell.length_a   1.000
_cell.length_b   1.000
_cell.length_c   1.000
_cell.angle_alpha   90.00
_cell.angle_beta   90.00
_cell.angle_gamma   90.00
#
_symmetry.space_group_name_H-M   'P 1'
#
loop_
_entity.id
_entity.type
_entity.pdbx_description
1 polymer ?
#
loop_
_entity_poly.entity_id
_entity_poly.type
_entity_poly.pdbx_seq_one_letter_code
_entity_poly.pdbx_strand_id
1 'polypeptide(L)'
;AELVRAANAEAAFELVASGKVDALAGLRQALIGAVDRLPGARLLDGEFMRVPQAVGVPRGRDAGLVYLRGFVEDAKASGLVARAIERTGARGVSVAPRASVR
;
A
#
# COMPACT_ATOMS: atom_id res chain seq x y z
N ALA A 1 25.04 2.08 3.35
CA ALA A 1 23.90 1.18 3.63
C ALA A 1 24.05 -0.06 2.77
N GLU A 2 23.70 -1.22 3.31
CA GLU A 2 23.76 -2.52 2.63
C GLU A 2 22.34 -3.10 2.52
N LEU A 3 22.03 -3.71 1.38
CA LEU A 3 20.73 -4.37 1.18
C LEU A 3 20.84 -5.85 1.55
N VAL A 4 20.22 -6.24 2.66
CA VAL A 4 20.09 -7.64 3.07
C VAL A 4 18.75 -8.19 2.59
N ARG A 5 18.76 -9.33 1.88
CA ARG A 5 17.55 -9.98 1.36
C ARG A 5 17.12 -11.11 2.29
N ALA A 6 15.82 -11.24 2.51
CA ALA A 6 15.20 -12.35 3.22
C ALA A 6 14.22 -13.10 2.31
N ALA A 7 13.89 -14.34 2.67
CA ALA A 7 13.01 -15.20 1.87
C ALA A 7 11.56 -14.70 1.81
N ASN A 8 11.08 -14.02 2.86
CA ASN A 8 9.74 -13.47 2.97
C ASN A 8 9.68 -12.36 4.04
N ALA A 9 8.50 -11.76 4.24
CA ALA A 9 8.30 -10.65 5.16
C ALA A 9 8.60 -11.01 6.64
N GLU A 10 8.25 -12.21 7.08
CA GLU A 10 8.49 -12.64 8.46
C GLU A 10 9.99 -12.84 8.72
N ALA A 11 10.70 -13.47 7.79
CA ALA A 11 12.16 -13.60 7.89
C ALA A 11 12.86 -12.22 7.89
N ALA A 12 12.33 -11.24 7.15
CA ALA A 12 12.85 -9.88 7.17
C ALA A 12 12.59 -9.18 8.52
N PHE A 13 11.43 -9.42 9.14
CA PHE A 13 11.12 -8.93 10.48
C PHE A 13 12.09 -9.49 11.53
N GLU A 14 12.39 -10.79 11.50
CA GLU A 14 13.34 -11.40 12.44
C GLU A 14 14.76 -10.81 12.34
N LEU A 15 15.20 -10.39 11.15
CA LEU A 15 16.50 -9.73 11.00
C LEU A 15 16.56 -8.40 11.75
N VAL A 16 15.49 -7.59 11.69
CA VAL A 16 15.46 -6.31 12.44
C VAL A 16 15.22 -6.55 13.92
N ALA A 17 14.37 -7.52 14.29
CA ALA A 17 14.09 -7.85 15.69
C ALA A 17 15.33 -8.41 16.43
N SER A 18 16.19 -9.16 15.71
CA SER A 18 17.46 -9.67 16.25
C SER A 18 18.62 -8.68 16.18
N GLY A 19 18.42 -7.47 15.64
CA GLY A 19 19.47 -6.46 15.49
C GLY A 19 20.52 -6.79 14.42
N LYS A 20 20.24 -7.73 13.51
CA LYS A 20 21.12 -8.04 12.37
C LYS A 20 21.05 -6.98 11.27
N VAL A 21 19.98 -6.20 11.25
CA VAL A 21 19.82 -5.01 10.40
C VAL A 21 19.19 -3.88 11.20
N ASP A 22 19.49 -2.64 10.81
CA ASP A 22 19.01 -1.44 11.52
C ASP A 22 17.59 -1.01 11.10
N ALA A 23 17.12 -1.48 9.94
CA ALA A 23 15.85 -1.03 9.37
C ALA A 23 15.20 -2.12 8.50
N LEU A 24 13.87 -2.09 8.46
CA LEU A 24 13.03 -2.90 7.58
C LEU A 24 12.23 -1.99 6.64
N ALA A 25 12.26 -2.28 5.35
CA ALA A 25 11.47 -1.61 4.33
C ALA A 25 10.46 -2.59 3.72
N GLY A 26 9.20 -2.16 3.61
CA GLY A 26 8.11 -3.03 3.13
C GLY A 26 6.78 -2.28 2.98
N LEU A 27 5.72 -3.02 2.68
CA LEU A 27 4.37 -2.46 2.58
C LEU A 27 3.95 -1.84 3.91
N ARG A 28 3.44 -0.60 3.87
CA ARG A 28 3.00 0.15 5.06
C ARG A 28 2.07 -0.67 5.96
N GLN A 29 1.13 -1.43 5.37
CA GLN A 29 0.20 -2.27 6.14
C GLN A 29 0.91 -3.35 6.97
N ALA A 30 1.92 -3.99 6.39
CA ALA A 30 2.72 -5.00 7.08
C ALA A 30 3.61 -4.36 8.16
N LEU A 31 4.19 -3.20 7.86
CA LEU A 31 5.04 -2.48 8.82
C LEU A 31 4.27 -1.96 10.03
N ILE A 32 3.01 -1.55 9.87
CA ILE A 32 2.15 -1.16 11.00
C ILE A 32 2.04 -2.33 12.00
N GLY A 33 1.76 -3.55 11.52
CA GLY A 33 1.72 -4.73 12.38
C GLY A 33 3.09 -5.14 12.95
N ALA A 34 4.17 -4.89 12.21
CA ALA A 34 5.53 -5.15 12.69
C ALA A 34 5.95 -4.21 13.84
N VAL A 35 5.61 -2.93 13.75
CA VAL A 35 5.89 -1.94 14.82
C VAL A 35 5.15 -2.31 16.11
N ASP A 36 3.90 -2.77 16.00
CA ASP A 36 3.12 -3.26 17.15
C ASP A 36 3.84 -4.43 17.87
N ARG A 37 4.72 -5.17 17.18
CA ARG A 37 5.46 -6.34 17.68
C ARG A 37 6.90 -6.05 18.13
N LEU A 38 7.45 -4.86 17.87
CA LEU A 38 8.86 -4.54 18.11
C LEU A 38 8.99 -3.31 19.04
N PRO A 39 9.13 -3.51 20.36
CA PRO A 39 9.23 -2.41 21.33
C PRO A 39 10.35 -1.42 20.98
N GLY A 40 10.03 -0.13 21.04
CA GLY A 40 10.99 0.94 20.71
C GLY A 40 11.15 1.22 19.20
N ALA A 41 10.55 0.40 18.33
CA ALA A 41 10.49 0.70 16.91
C ALA A 41 9.50 1.84 16.62
N ARG A 42 9.75 2.53 15.50
CA ARG A 42 8.83 3.52 14.95
C ARG A 42 8.73 3.35 13.45
N LEU A 43 7.57 3.66 12.90
CA LEU A 43 7.43 3.79 11.45
C LEU A 43 7.95 5.16 11.03
N LEU A 44 8.77 5.22 9.98
CA LEU A 44 9.22 6.49 9.42
C LEU A 44 8.07 7.15 8.63
N ASP A 45 8.00 8.48 8.70
CA ASP A 45 7.05 9.26 7.91
C ASP A 45 7.38 9.19 6.41
N GLY A 46 6.37 9.44 5.59
CA GLY A 46 6.49 9.43 4.14
C GLY A 46 6.54 8.03 3.52
N GLU A 47 7.07 7.97 2.31
CA GLU A 47 7.23 6.74 1.54
C GLU A 47 8.39 6.94 0.55
N PHE A 48 9.22 5.92 0.36
CA PHE A 48 10.24 5.93 -0.70
C PHE A 48 9.72 5.31 -2.00
N MET A 49 8.58 4.61 -1.94
CA MET A 49 7.89 3.99 -3.08
C MET A 49 6.39 3.91 -2.81
N ARG A 50 5.58 4.13 -3.85
CA ARG A 50 4.12 3.98 -3.82
C ARG A 50 3.68 2.91 -4.81
N VAL A 51 2.79 2.03 -4.39
CA VAL A 51 2.16 1.00 -5.25
C VAL A 51 0.65 1.26 -5.31
N PRO A 52 0.19 2.12 -6.25
CA PRO A 52 -1.23 2.38 -6.39
C PRO A 52 -1.98 1.14 -6.90
N GLN A 53 -3.19 0.94 -6.38
CA GLN A 53 -4.10 -0.09 -6.88
C GLN A 53 -4.85 0.42 -8.11
N ALA A 54 -5.10 -0.45 -9.09
CA ALA A 54 -5.73 -0.09 -10.36
C ALA A 54 -6.68 -1.18 -10.84
N VAL A 55 -7.67 -0.79 -11.65
CA VAL A 55 -8.55 -1.71 -12.37
C VAL A 55 -8.05 -1.81 -13.81
N GLY A 56 -7.73 -3.04 -14.25
CA GLY A 56 -7.21 -3.32 -15.58
C GLY A 56 -8.29 -3.78 -16.56
N VAL A 57 -8.05 -3.56 -17.85
CA VAL A 57 -8.85 -4.07 -18.97
C VAL A 57 -7.93 -4.66 -20.05
N PRO A 58 -8.32 -5.73 -20.76
CA PRO A 58 -7.52 -6.25 -21.87
C PRO A 58 -7.23 -5.19 -22.94
N ARG A 59 -6.08 -5.31 -23.62
CA ARG A 59 -5.73 -4.44 -24.75
C ARG A 59 -6.78 -4.53 -25.87
N GLY A 60 -7.04 -3.42 -26.55
CA GLY A 60 -8.03 -3.31 -27.63
C GLY A 60 -9.48 -3.15 -27.14
N ARG A 61 -9.70 -2.94 -25.84
CA ARG A 61 -11.03 -2.71 -25.24
C ARG A 61 -11.20 -1.26 -24.80
N ASP A 62 -11.04 -0.33 -25.73
CA ASP A 62 -10.95 1.10 -25.42
C ASP A 62 -12.23 1.65 -24.78
N ALA A 63 -13.41 1.19 -25.22
CA ALA A 63 -14.68 1.54 -24.57
C ALA A 63 -14.73 1.08 -23.09
N GLY A 64 -14.17 -0.11 -22.81
CA GLY A 64 -14.06 -0.61 -21.44
C GLY A 64 -13.11 0.22 -20.60
N LEU A 65 -12.00 0.70 -21.17
CA LEU A 65 -11.08 1.61 -20.49
C LEU A 65 -11.76 2.94 -20.13
N VAL A 66 -12.52 3.52 -21.05
CA VAL A 66 -13.29 4.77 -20.81
C VAL A 66 -14.29 4.57 -19.68
N TYR A 67 -15.07 3.48 -19.72
CA TYR A 67 -16.03 3.15 -18.67
C TYR A 67 -15.36 2.99 -17.30
N LEU A 68 -14.29 2.18 -17.22
CA LEU A 68 -13.62 1.89 -15.95
C LEU A 68 -12.98 3.13 -15.32
N ARG A 69 -12.48 4.07 -16.14
CA ARG A 69 -12.00 5.36 -15.65
C ARG A 69 -13.12 6.13 -14.95
N GLY A 70 -14.28 6.27 -15.60
CA GLY A 70 -15.44 6.95 -15.01
C GLY A 70 -15.90 6.26 -13.72
N PHE A 71 -16.07 4.94 -13.77
CA PHE A 71 -16.46 4.14 -12.62
C PHE A 71 -15.53 4.31 -11.41
N VAL A 72 -14.20 4.30 -11.62
CA VAL A 72 -13.24 4.50 -10.53
C VAL A 72 -13.31 5.91 -9.95
N GLU A 73 -13.47 6.94 -10.78
CA GLU A 73 -13.64 8.31 -10.28
C GLU A 73 -14.93 8.46 -9.46
N ASP A 74 -16.05 7.90 -9.95
CA ASP A 74 -17.34 7.94 -9.25
C ASP A 74 -17.29 7.15 -7.93
N ALA A 75 -16.63 5.98 -7.91
CA ALA A 75 -16.45 5.17 -6.70
C ALA A 75 -15.61 5.90 -5.63
N LYS A 76 -14.60 6.67 -6.05
CA LYS A 76 -13.83 7.53 -5.14
C LYS A 76 -14.67 8.70 -4.64
N ALA A 77 -15.33 9.43 -5.54
CA ALA A 77 -16.08 10.64 -5.23
C ALA A 77 -17.33 10.38 -4.37
N SER A 78 -18.03 9.27 -4.61
CA SER A 78 -19.21 8.84 -3.84
C SER A 78 -18.90 8.31 -2.44
N GLY A 79 -17.61 8.22 -2.08
CA GLY A 79 -17.15 7.63 -0.83
C GLY A 79 -17.30 6.10 -0.75
N LEU A 80 -17.64 5.42 -1.86
CA LEU A 80 -17.73 3.95 -1.88
C LEU A 80 -16.40 3.31 -1.45
N VAL A 81 -15.28 3.81 -1.98
CA VAL A 81 -13.94 3.31 -1.62
C VAL A 81 -13.61 3.61 -0.15
N ALA A 82 -13.94 4.82 0.34
CA ALA A 82 -13.70 5.20 1.73
C ALA A 82 -14.43 4.26 2.71
N ARG A 83 -15.73 4.03 2.48
CA ARG A 83 -16.53 3.12 3.31
C ARG A 83 -16.04 1.67 3.24
N ALA A 84 -15.53 1.23 2.09
CA ALA A 84 -14.96 -0.11 1.97
C ALA A 84 -13.67 -0.26 2.81
N ILE A 85 -12.81 0.77 2.83
CA ILE A 85 -11.61 0.81 3.68
C ILE A 85 -12.01 0.77 5.16
N GLU A 86 -12.95 1.61 5.58
CA GLU A 86 -13.45 1.66 6.96
C GLU A 86 -14.03 0.31 7.40
N ARG A 87 -14.93 -0.27 6.58
CA ARG A 87 -15.59 -1.54 6.89
C ARG A 87 -14.62 -2.71 7.04
N THR A 88 -13.52 -2.69 6.29
CA THR A 88 -12.49 -3.75 6.36
C THR A 88 -11.47 -3.51 7.46
N GLY A 89 -11.47 -2.32 8.09
CA GLY A 89 -10.45 -1.94 9.07
C GLY A 89 -9.04 -1.86 8.47
N ALA A 90 -8.92 -1.68 7.15
CA ALA A 90 -7.64 -1.70 6.46
C ALA A 90 -6.77 -0.50 6.90
N ARG A 91 -5.76 -0.77 7.72
CA ARG A 91 -4.78 0.24 8.16
C ARG A 91 -3.78 0.54 7.05
N GLY A 92 -3.34 1.79 6.96
CA GLY A 92 -2.24 2.20 6.07
C GLY A 92 -2.61 2.33 4.58
N VAL A 93 -3.90 2.33 4.24
CA VAL A 93 -4.41 2.61 2.89
C VAL A 93 -5.25 3.89 2.90
N SER A 94 -5.36 4.54 1.75
CA SER A 94 -6.17 5.74 1.58
C SER A 94 -6.87 5.72 0.22
N VAL A 95 -7.95 6.50 0.11
CA VAL A 95 -8.60 6.75 -1.17
C VAL A 95 -7.59 7.47 -2.07
N ALA A 96 -7.41 6.97 -3.30
CA ALA A 96 -6.53 7.61 -4.26
C ALA A 96 -7.03 9.03 -4.58
N PRO A 97 -6.14 9.99 -4.87
CA PRO A 97 -6.57 11.30 -5.32
C PRO A 97 -7.35 11.21 -6.64
N ARG A 98 -8.09 12.27 -6.96
CA ARG A 98 -8.71 12.42 -8.28
C ARG A 98 -7.63 12.30 -9.37
N ALA A 99 -7.92 11.60 -10.45
CA ALA A 99 -6.98 11.52 -11.56
C ALA A 99 -6.73 12.92 -12.13
N SER A 100 -5.46 13.27 -12.36
CA SER A 100 -5.10 14.47 -13.13
C SER A 100 -5.56 14.28 -14.57
N VAL A 101 -6.27 15.25 -15.13
CA VAL A 101 -6.56 15.28 -16.57
C VAL A 101 -5.21 15.36 -17.30
N ARG A 102 -4.90 14.34 -18.09
CA ARG A 102 -3.77 14.33 -19.03
C ARG A 102 -4.31 14.10 -20.41
#